data_AF-A0A5N0GC21-F1
#
_entry.id   AF-A0A5N0GC21-F1
#
_cell.length_a   1.000
_cell.length_b   1.000
_cell.length_c   1.000
_cell.angle_alpha   90.00
_cell.angle_beta   90.00
_cell.angle_gamma   90.00
#
_symmetry.space_group_name_H-M   'P 1'
#
loop_
_entity.id
_entity.type
_entity.pdbx_description
1 polymer ?
#
loop_
_entity_poly.entity_id
_entity_poly.type
_entity_poly.pdbx_seq_one_letter_code
_entity_poly.pdbx_strand_id
1 'polypeptide(L)'
;MSSRSGFRGSGVHLGVESAAAVREEFWKAVRSGLSPTAAATVAGVSGATGRKWAKAGGYQSNTKHRGTRYSQVKEAFWAALRSGMTPTQAAVATGVSENAARQWVAQAGYVPRTPIPAGYEPEAEATSRARAMTFIERCRLE
;
A
#
# COMPACT_ATOMS: atom_id res chain seq x y z
N MET A 1 16.03 -7.23 41.05
CA MET A 1 15.27 -7.58 39.83
C MET A 1 16.13 -7.29 38.62
N SER A 2 16.66 -8.33 37.96
CA SER A 2 17.36 -8.17 36.68
C SER A 2 16.91 -9.29 35.75
N SER A 3 16.04 -8.93 34.82
CA SER A 3 15.38 -9.82 33.86
C SER A 3 16.40 -10.34 32.85
N ARG A 4 16.62 -11.65 32.85
CA ARG A 4 17.51 -12.36 31.91
C ARG A 4 16.73 -12.64 30.62
N SER A 5 16.82 -11.75 29.62
CA SER A 5 16.31 -12.05 28.28
C SER A 5 17.35 -12.90 27.54
N GLY A 6 17.05 -14.18 27.34
CA GLY A 6 17.94 -15.11 26.65
C GLY A 6 17.17 -16.22 25.96
N PHE A 7 16.28 -15.89 25.03
CA PHE A 7 15.74 -16.89 24.10
C PHE A 7 16.67 -16.97 22.88
N ARG A 8 17.85 -17.56 23.06
CA ARG A 8 18.73 -17.93 21.94
C ARG A 8 18.25 -19.28 21.41
N GLY A 9 17.92 -19.29 20.12
CA GLY A 9 17.32 -20.42 19.42
C GLY A 9 18.09 -21.71 19.64
N SER A 10 17.39 -22.70 20.18
CA SER A 10 17.84 -24.08 20.20
C SER A 10 17.80 -24.60 18.76
N GLY A 11 18.95 -24.63 18.10
CA GLY A 11 19.13 -25.37 16.86
C GLY A 11 19.12 -26.84 17.21
N VAL A 12 17.99 -27.52 16.99
CA VAL A 12 17.91 -28.97 17.13
C VAL A 12 18.82 -29.57 16.05
N HIS A 13 19.98 -30.09 16.45
CA HIS A 13 20.81 -30.94 15.61
C HIS A 13 20.09 -32.29 15.45
N LEU A 14 19.09 -32.31 14.59
CA LEU A 14 18.49 -33.54 14.09
C LEU A 14 19.57 -34.29 13.30
N GLY A 15 19.75 -35.58 13.58
CA GLY A 15 20.56 -36.45 12.73
C GLY A 15 20.09 -36.36 11.27
N VAL A 16 20.97 -36.63 10.31
CA VAL A 16 20.68 -36.46 8.87
C VAL A 16 19.37 -37.17 8.46
N GLU A 17 19.11 -38.35 9.02
CA GLU A 17 17.88 -39.12 8.80
C GLU A 17 16.64 -38.45 9.40
N SER A 18 16.75 -37.94 10.64
CA SER A 18 15.68 -37.19 11.29
C SER A 18 15.37 -35.87 10.57
N ALA A 19 16.39 -35.20 10.03
CA ALA A 19 16.22 -33.98 9.25
C ALA A 19 15.53 -34.24 7.89
N ALA A 20 15.81 -35.39 7.26
CA ALA A 20 15.13 -35.82 6.03
C ALA A 20 13.66 -36.15 6.29
N ALA A 21 13.34 -36.90 7.34
CA ALA A 21 11.97 -37.24 7.72
C ALA A 21 11.14 -35.98 8.03
N VAL A 22 11.69 -35.03 8.79
CA VAL A 22 11.05 -33.73 9.08
C VAL A 22 10.80 -32.94 7.80
N ARG A 23 11.75 -32.95 6.86
CA ARG A 23 11.59 -32.26 5.57
C ARG A 23 10.53 -32.93 4.70
N GLU A 24 10.42 -34.25 4.73
CA GLU A 24 9.39 -34.99 4.03
C GLU A 24 7.99 -34.69 4.58
N GLU A 25 7.84 -34.71 5.90
CA GLU A 25 6.57 -34.40 6.59
C GLU A 25 6.10 -32.98 6.27
N PHE A 26 7.03 -32.01 6.29
CA PHE A 26 6.77 -30.64 5.87
C PHE A 26 6.19 -30.59 4.44
N TRP A 27 6.83 -31.25 3.47
CA TRP A 27 6.37 -31.21 2.09
C TRP A 27 5.08 -32.00 1.86
N LYS A 28 4.83 -33.07 2.64
CA LYS A 28 3.55 -33.78 2.64
C LYS A 28 2.42 -32.85 3.07
N ALA A 29 2.61 -32.08 4.15
CA ALA A 29 1.63 -31.10 4.62
C ALA A 29 1.43 -29.94 3.62
N VAL A 30 2.49 -29.46 2.96
CA VAL A 30 2.36 -28.44 1.91
C VAL A 30 1.56 -28.97 0.72
N ARG A 31 1.81 -30.21 0.27
CA ARG A 31 1.06 -30.83 -0.84
C ARG A 31 -0.41 -31.09 -0.49
N SER A 32 -0.75 -31.30 0.79
CA SER A 32 -2.14 -31.38 1.24
C SER A 32 -2.84 -30.02 1.38
N GLY A 33 -2.17 -28.92 0.99
CA GLY A 33 -2.76 -27.58 0.93
C GLY A 33 -2.51 -26.71 2.17
N LEU A 34 -1.71 -27.15 3.14
CA LEU A 34 -1.37 -26.29 4.28
C LEU A 34 -0.41 -25.17 3.85
N SER A 35 -0.52 -24.02 4.50
CA SER A 35 0.46 -22.95 4.35
C SER A 35 1.84 -23.40 4.86
N PRO A 36 2.96 -22.84 4.34
CA PRO A 36 4.30 -23.15 4.83
C PRO A 36 4.49 -22.95 6.34
N THR A 37 3.75 -22.02 6.96
CA THR A 37 3.80 -21.81 8.42
C THR A 37 3.07 -22.93 9.16
N ALA A 38 1.91 -23.37 8.68
CA ALA A 38 1.16 -24.46 9.30
C ALA A 38 1.87 -25.81 9.10
N ALA A 39 2.43 -26.04 7.90
CA ALA A 39 3.25 -27.21 7.61
C ALA A 39 4.53 -27.27 8.47
N ALA A 40 5.11 -26.11 8.83
CA ALA A 40 6.23 -26.05 9.77
C ALA A 40 5.84 -26.58 11.15
N THR A 41 4.66 -26.18 11.65
CA THR A 41 4.14 -26.66 12.93
C THR A 41 3.90 -28.17 12.91
N VAL A 42 3.35 -28.72 11.81
CA VAL A 42 3.17 -30.17 11.65
C VAL A 42 4.51 -30.90 11.70
N ALA A 43 5.51 -30.39 10.99
CA ALA A 43 6.87 -30.96 10.98
C ALA A 43 7.71 -30.63 12.24
N GLY A 44 7.13 -30.00 13.26
CA GLY A 44 7.83 -29.68 14.51
C GLY A 44 8.95 -28.61 14.39
N VAL A 45 8.93 -27.79 13.34
CA VAL A 45 9.92 -26.72 13.12
C VAL A 45 9.32 -25.32 13.23
N SER A 46 10.19 -24.32 13.43
CA SER A 46 9.73 -22.93 13.47
C SER A 46 9.11 -22.50 12.14
N GLY A 47 8.08 -21.65 12.19
CA GLY A 47 7.47 -21.07 10.99
C GLY A 47 8.45 -20.25 10.14
N ALA A 48 9.54 -19.73 10.72
CA ALA A 48 10.62 -19.10 9.96
C ALA A 48 11.42 -20.12 9.13
N THR A 49 11.72 -21.28 9.71
CA THR A 49 12.39 -22.40 9.03
C THR A 49 11.53 -22.93 7.88
N GLY A 50 10.24 -23.19 8.12
CA GLY A 50 9.34 -23.64 7.05
C GLY A 50 9.19 -22.64 5.91
N ARG A 51 9.11 -21.33 6.20
CA ARG A 51 9.11 -20.29 5.16
C ARG A 51 10.40 -20.27 4.33
N LYS A 52 11.56 -20.50 4.96
CA LYS A 52 12.84 -20.63 4.23
C LYS A 52 12.84 -21.85 3.30
N TRP A 53 12.36 -23.00 3.78
CA TRP A 53 12.26 -24.21 2.95
C TRP A 53 11.31 -24.05 1.79
N ALA A 54 10.13 -23.46 2.04
CA ALA A 54 9.18 -23.14 0.99
C ALA A 54 9.80 -22.21 -0.07
N LYS A 55 10.49 -21.14 0.35
CA LYS A 55 11.18 -20.23 -0.58
C LYS A 55 12.26 -20.94 -1.40
N ALA A 56 13.07 -21.78 -0.77
CA ALA A 56 14.11 -22.56 -1.45
C ALA A 56 13.54 -23.58 -2.43
N GLY A 57 12.38 -24.18 -2.11
CA GLY A 57 11.64 -25.09 -2.99
C GLY A 57 10.74 -24.39 -4.02
N GLY A 58 10.89 -23.08 -4.22
CA GLY A 58 10.16 -22.34 -5.24
C GLY A 58 8.67 -22.09 -4.93
N TYR A 59 8.22 -22.35 -3.70
CA TYR A 59 6.82 -22.15 -3.29
C TYR A 59 6.40 -20.68 -3.51
N GLN A 60 5.47 -20.46 -4.44
CA GLN A 60 4.87 -19.15 -4.68
C GLN A 60 3.61 -19.02 -3.84
N SER A 61 3.59 -18.09 -2.89
CA SER A 61 2.35 -17.77 -2.19
C SER A 61 1.34 -17.19 -3.18
N ASN A 62 0.13 -17.75 -3.21
CA ASN A 62 -0.94 -17.21 -4.03
C ASN A 62 -1.41 -15.86 -3.45
N THR A 63 -0.83 -14.76 -3.94
CA THR A 63 -1.15 -13.39 -3.53
C THR A 63 -2.50 -12.91 -4.08
N LYS A 64 -3.17 -13.69 -4.95
CA LYS A 64 -4.38 -13.26 -5.67
C LYS A 64 -5.55 -12.86 -4.75
N HIS A 65 -5.60 -13.36 -3.52
CA HIS A 65 -6.69 -13.05 -2.58
C HIS A 65 -6.49 -11.75 -1.78
N ARG A 66 -5.38 -11.01 -1.98
CA ARG A 66 -5.20 -9.69 -1.33
C ARG A 66 -5.74 -8.52 -2.14
N GLY A 67 -5.97 -8.66 -3.45
CA GLY A 67 -6.20 -7.52 -4.35
C GLY A 67 -7.63 -6.94 -4.37
N THR A 68 -8.66 -7.76 -4.20
CA THR A 68 -10.05 -7.34 -4.47
C THR A 68 -10.58 -6.35 -3.45
N ARG A 69 -10.33 -6.55 -2.14
CA ARG A 69 -10.79 -5.60 -1.10
C ARG A 69 -10.19 -4.20 -1.23
N TYR A 70 -8.95 -4.10 -1.72
CA TYR A 70 -8.30 -2.81 -1.86
C TYR A 70 -8.69 -2.08 -3.14
N SER A 71 -9.18 -2.76 -4.17
CA SER A 71 -9.53 -2.12 -5.46
C SER A 71 -10.66 -1.09 -5.32
N GLN A 72 -11.80 -1.48 -4.75
CA GLN A 72 -12.96 -0.59 -4.56
C GLN A 72 -12.66 0.56 -3.59
N VAL A 73 -11.95 0.25 -2.49
CA VAL A 73 -11.57 1.25 -1.49
C VAL A 73 -10.57 2.26 -2.06
N LYS A 74 -9.64 1.79 -2.90
CA LYS A 74 -8.67 2.66 -3.58
C LYS A 74 -9.34 3.58 -4.60
N GLU A 75 -10.36 3.12 -5.33
CA GLU A 75 -11.14 3.98 -6.22
C GLU A 75 -11.89 5.09 -5.46
N ALA A 76 -12.56 4.74 -4.36
CA ALA A 76 -13.22 5.72 -3.49
C ALA A 76 -12.23 6.74 -2.92
N PHE A 77 -11.03 6.29 -2.54
CA PHE A 77 -9.96 7.15 -2.03
C PHE A 77 -9.50 8.16 -3.09
N TRP A 78 -9.28 7.71 -4.33
CA TRP A 78 -8.89 8.61 -5.41
C TRP A 78 -10.02 9.57 -5.83
N ALA A 79 -11.28 9.16 -5.73
CA ALA A 79 -12.41 10.06 -5.96
C ALA A 79 -12.43 11.20 -4.94
N ALA A 80 -12.21 10.90 -3.65
CA ALA A 80 -12.11 11.91 -2.59
C ALA A 80 -10.92 12.87 -2.78
N LEU A 81 -9.77 12.38 -3.22
CA LEU A 81 -8.64 13.25 -3.56
C LEU A 81 -8.95 14.18 -4.73
N ARG A 82 -9.63 13.68 -5.77
CA ARG A 82 -10.03 14.49 -6.93
C ARG A 82 -11.08 15.55 -6.58
N SER A 83 -11.91 15.33 -5.56
CA SER A 83 -12.82 16.34 -5.03
C SER A 83 -12.16 17.37 -4.12
N GLY A 84 -10.82 17.33 -3.97
CA GLY A 84 -10.06 18.32 -3.21
C GLY A 84 -9.82 17.97 -1.75
N MET A 85 -10.17 16.76 -1.29
CA MET A 85 -9.82 16.34 0.07
C MET A 85 -8.32 16.13 0.21
N THR A 86 -7.79 16.37 1.42
CA THR A 86 -6.41 15.99 1.74
C THR A 86 -6.28 14.45 1.84
N PRO A 87 -5.09 13.88 1.64
CA PRO A 87 -4.87 12.44 1.77
C PRO A 87 -5.32 11.87 3.13
N THR A 88 -5.16 12.62 4.21
CA THR A 88 -5.60 12.21 5.56
C THR A 88 -7.12 12.19 5.66
N GLN A 89 -7.82 13.21 5.13
CA GLN A 89 -9.29 13.23 5.11
C GLN A 89 -9.87 12.12 4.23
N ALA A 90 -9.29 11.90 3.04
CA ALA A 90 -9.69 10.82 2.15
C ALA A 90 -9.47 9.43 2.79
N ALA A 91 -8.41 9.27 3.59
CA ALA A 91 -8.15 8.02 4.32
C ALA A 91 -9.24 7.73 5.37
N VAL A 92 -9.62 8.74 6.15
CA VAL A 92 -10.69 8.65 7.15
C VAL A 92 -12.03 8.36 6.46
N ALA A 93 -12.35 9.07 5.38
CA ALA A 93 -13.63 8.90 4.66
C ALA A 93 -13.81 7.50 4.05
N THR A 94 -12.69 6.83 3.70
CA THR A 94 -12.71 5.50 3.08
C THR A 94 -12.37 4.36 4.04
N GLY A 95 -12.09 4.68 5.31
CA GLY A 95 -11.76 3.69 6.33
C GLY A 95 -10.41 3.01 6.15
N VAL A 96 -9.46 3.65 5.43
CA VAL A 96 -8.08 3.14 5.31
C VAL A 96 -7.16 3.78 6.32
N SER A 97 -6.09 3.06 6.69
CA SER A 97 -5.06 3.65 7.54
C SER A 97 -4.33 4.77 6.81
N GLU A 98 -3.96 5.81 7.55
CA GLU A 98 -3.21 6.94 6.99
C GLU A 98 -1.89 6.49 6.33
N ASN A 99 -1.22 5.48 6.90
CA ASN A 99 0.00 4.93 6.33
C ASN A 99 -0.23 4.28 4.95
N ALA A 100 -1.35 3.57 4.78
CA ALA A 100 -1.71 3.00 3.47
C ALA A 100 -2.02 4.11 2.45
N ALA A 101 -2.75 5.15 2.85
CA ALA A 101 -3.02 6.30 2.01
C ALA A 101 -1.74 7.03 1.57
N ARG A 102 -0.79 7.25 2.49
CA ARG A 102 0.53 7.83 2.20
C ARG A 102 1.32 6.99 1.19
N GLN A 103 1.33 5.67 1.36
CA GLN A 103 1.98 4.78 0.41
C GLN A 103 1.35 4.87 -0.99
N TRP A 104 0.02 4.95 -1.08
CA TRP A 104 -0.66 5.07 -2.38
C TRP A 104 -0.37 6.39 -3.07
N VAL A 105 -0.39 7.50 -2.33
CA VAL A 105 -0.04 8.83 -2.84
C VAL A 105 1.41 8.87 -3.33
N ALA A 106 2.34 8.31 -2.54
CA ALA A 106 3.76 8.24 -2.90
C ALA A 106 4.00 7.37 -4.15
N GLN A 107 3.36 6.19 -4.21
CA GLN A 107 3.50 5.29 -5.36
C GLN A 107 2.90 5.86 -6.65
N ALA A 108 1.86 6.68 -6.54
CA ALA A 108 1.23 7.34 -7.68
C ALA A 108 1.93 8.64 -8.11
N GLY A 109 2.94 9.11 -7.37
CA GLY A 109 3.56 10.41 -7.62
C GLY A 109 2.57 11.57 -7.51
N TYR A 110 1.53 11.44 -6.69
CA TYR A 110 0.45 12.42 -6.63
C TYR A 110 0.92 13.72 -5.95
N VAL A 111 0.84 14.82 -6.68
CA VAL A 111 1.08 16.18 -6.16
C VAL A 111 -0.29 16.79 -5.80
N PRO A 112 -0.55 17.12 -4.53
CA PRO A 112 -1.79 17.77 -4.14
C PRO A 112 -2.00 19.04 -4.96
N ARG A 113 -3.16 19.17 -5.62
CA ARG A 113 -3.55 20.48 -6.15
C ARG A 113 -3.67 21.43 -4.96
N THR A 114 -2.91 22.51 -4.98
CA THR A 114 -3.07 23.61 -4.03
C THR A 114 -4.53 24.04 -4.09
N PRO A 115 -5.31 23.88 -3.00
CA PRO A 115 -6.68 24.35 -3.02
C PRO A 115 -6.64 25.87 -3.23
N ILE A 116 -7.36 26.34 -4.24
CA ILE A 116 -7.65 27.77 -4.38
C ILE A 116 -8.48 28.13 -3.14
N PRO A 117 -8.04 29.09 -2.32
CA PRO A 117 -8.74 29.41 -1.08
C PRO A 117 -10.20 29.77 -1.38
N ALA A 118 -11.13 29.22 -0.60
CA ALA A 118 -12.59 29.34 -0.76
C ALA A 118 -13.15 30.75 -0.49
N GLY A 119 -12.32 31.78 -0.62
CA GLY A 119 -12.67 33.19 -0.59
C GLY A 119 -12.06 33.98 -1.76
N TYR A 120 -11.48 33.32 -2.76
CA TYR A 120 -11.19 33.93 -4.05
C TYR A 120 -12.49 34.00 -4.85
N GLU A 121 -13.36 34.95 -4.48
CA GLU A 121 -14.13 35.65 -5.50
C GLU A 121 -13.05 36.22 -6.43
N PRO A 122 -12.98 35.88 -7.73
CA PRO A 122 -12.27 36.76 -8.64
C PRO A 122 -12.95 38.10 -8.43
N GLU A 123 -12.26 39.03 -7.77
CA GLU A 123 -12.71 40.39 -7.63
C GLU A 123 -13.17 40.78 -9.03
N ALA A 124 -14.48 40.90 -9.20
CA ALA A 124 -15.02 41.41 -10.43
C ALA A 124 -14.43 42.80 -10.46
N GLU A 125 -13.31 42.95 -11.18
CA GLU A 125 -12.64 44.20 -11.46
C GLU A 125 -13.73 45.10 -12.07
N ALA A 126 -14.45 45.79 -11.20
CA ALA A 126 -15.12 47.03 -11.48
C ALA A 126 -13.99 48.04 -11.69
N THR A 127 -13.28 47.88 -12.79
CA THR A 127 -12.43 48.89 -13.39
C THR A 127 -12.61 48.67 -14.87
N SER A 128 -13.63 49.34 -15.42
CA SER A 128 -13.61 49.93 -16.76
C SER A 128 -12.46 49.44 -17.64
N ARG A 129 -12.54 48.20 -18.14
CA ARG A 129 -11.77 47.81 -19.31
C ARG A 129 -12.37 48.63 -20.42
N ALA A 130 -11.77 49.80 -20.68
CA ALA A 130 -12.05 50.59 -21.86
C ALA A 130 -12.12 49.60 -23.02
N ARG A 131 -13.31 49.51 -23.63
CA ARG A 131 -13.59 48.62 -24.76
C ARG A 131 -12.38 48.67 -25.67
N ALA A 132 -11.69 47.54 -25.83
CA ALA A 132 -10.48 47.51 -26.65
C ALA A 132 -10.86 48.02 -28.04
N MET A 133 -10.33 49.20 -28.40
CA MET A 133 -10.65 49.82 -29.69
C MET A 133 -10.22 48.86 -30.79
N THR A 134 -11.15 48.60 -31.69
CA THR A 134 -10.90 47.82 -32.90
C THR A 134 -9.83 48.52 -33.76
N PHE A 135 -9.16 47.75 -34.60
CA PHE A 135 -8.12 48.27 -35.50
C PHE A 135 -8.59 49.50 -36.31
N ILE A 136 -9.85 49.46 -36.80
CA ILE A 136 -10.48 50.55 -37.56
C ILE A 136 -10.63 51.83 -36.73
N GLU A 137 -10.99 51.71 -35.45
CA GLU A 137 -11.16 52.86 -34.54
C GLU A 137 -9.81 53.54 -34.24
N ARG A 138 -8.72 52.77 -34.21
CA ARG A 138 -7.37 53.29 -33.99
C ARG A 138 -6.86 54.11 -35.19
N CYS A 139 -7.12 53.65 -36.42
CA CYS A 139 -6.68 54.33 -37.65
C CYS A 139 -7.38 55.67 -37.94
N ARG A 140 -8.41 56.06 -37.18
CA ARG A 140 -9.11 57.36 -37.35
C ARG A 140 -8.57 58.47 -36.45
N LEU A 141 -7.66 58.13 -35.53
CA LEU A 141 -7.09 59.05 -34.54
C LEU A 141 -5.66 59.50 -34.87
N GLU A 142 -5.05 58.92 -35.92
CA GLU A 142 -3.79 59.34 -36.54
C GLU A 142 -4.08 60.18 -37.79
#